data_AF-A0A815XL24-F1
#
_entry.id   AF-A0A815XL24-F1
#
_cell.length_a   1.000
_cell.length_b   1.000
_cell.length_c   1.000
_cell.angle_alpha   90.00
_cell.angle_beta   90.00
_cell.angle_gamma   90.00
#
_symmetry.space_group_name_H-M   'P 1'
#
loop_
_entity.id
_entity.type
_entity.pdbx_description
1 polymer ?
#
loop_
_entity_poly.entity_id
_entity_poly.type
_entity_poly.pdbx_seq_one_letter_code
_entity_poly.pdbx_strand_id
1 'polypeptide(L)'
;MSHKQALQALDRTLQDLRGTGKHMGGTVLLLAGDFRQTLPVIPKGTMADELKACLKASYLWRYVITLGLKTNMRVHLQGDASAGQFAEQLLTIGNGKAPVHSTSGLISLSNNFCNVVDSIEILKASVFPYIRTHYKDHKWLCERAILAPKNNSVNTIHLQIQQQLPGETTSYRSIDTVVDVDDAVQYPIEFLNSLEPS
;
A
#
# COMPACT_ATOMS: atom_id res chain seq x y z
N MET A 1 -5.76 -3.42 -2.08
CA MET A 1 -6.12 -4.84 -2.29
C MET A 1 -7.59 -5.05 -2.00
N SER A 2 -8.30 -5.84 -2.80
CA SER A 2 -9.76 -5.99 -2.70
C SER A 2 -10.15 -7.23 -1.91
N HIS A 3 -11.13 -7.08 -1.02
CA HIS A 3 -11.73 -8.20 -0.30
C HIS A 3 -12.52 -9.08 -1.28
N LYS A 4 -12.48 -10.41 -1.13
CA LYS A 4 -13.18 -11.33 -2.04
C LYS A 4 -14.69 -11.08 -2.14
N GLN A 5 -15.30 -10.55 -1.08
CA GLN A 5 -16.72 -10.24 -1.08
C GLN A 5 -17.07 -9.15 -2.09
N ALA A 6 -16.17 -8.22 -2.42
CA ALA A 6 -16.43 -7.24 -3.46
C ALA A 6 -16.61 -7.92 -4.82
N LEU A 7 -15.77 -8.91 -5.13
CA LEU A 7 -15.89 -9.71 -6.37
C LEU A 7 -17.17 -10.57 -6.37
N GLN A 8 -17.52 -11.15 -5.22
CA GLN A 8 -18.73 -11.99 -5.08
C GLN A 8 -20.01 -11.16 -5.14
N ALA A 9 -19.99 -9.96 -4.56
CA ALA A 9 -21.09 -9.01 -4.65
C ALA A 9 -21.28 -8.58 -6.11
N LEU A 10 -20.19 -8.24 -6.81
CA LEU A 10 -20.23 -7.92 -8.24
C LEU A 10 -20.84 -9.05 -9.07
N ASP A 11 -20.41 -10.30 -8.85
CA ASP A 11 -20.97 -11.49 -9.52
C ASP A 11 -22.48 -11.60 -9.32
N ARG A 12 -22.95 -11.53 -8.06
CA ARG A 12 -24.37 -11.60 -7.73
C ARG A 12 -25.16 -10.43 -8.31
N THR A 13 -24.67 -9.21 -8.16
CA THR A 13 -25.33 -8.02 -8.70
C THR A 13 -25.47 -8.09 -10.21
N LEU A 14 -24.45 -8.58 -10.94
CA LEU A 14 -24.54 -8.73 -12.40
C LEU A 14 -25.50 -9.86 -12.81
N GLN A 15 -25.57 -10.95 -12.03
CA GLN A 15 -26.57 -12.01 -12.25
C GLN A 15 -27.99 -11.48 -12.08
N ASP A 16 -28.24 -10.72 -11.02
CA ASP A 16 -29.53 -10.13 -10.69
C ASP A 16 -29.96 -9.10 -11.76
N LEU A 17 -29.08 -8.13 -12.07
CA LEU A 17 -29.36 -7.08 -13.06
C LEU A 17 -29.60 -7.62 -14.48
N ARG A 18 -28.97 -8.75 -14.83
CA ARG A 18 -29.10 -9.36 -16.17
C ARG A 18 -30.10 -10.52 -16.21
N GLY A 19 -30.73 -10.87 -15.09
CA GLY A 19 -31.68 -11.97 -15.00
C GLY A 19 -31.08 -13.32 -15.44
N THR A 20 -29.82 -13.59 -15.11
CA THR A 20 -29.11 -14.81 -15.55
C THR A 20 -28.24 -15.38 -14.44
N GLY A 21 -28.24 -16.71 -14.29
CA GLY A 21 -27.36 -17.41 -13.33
C GLY A 21 -25.92 -17.62 -13.81
N LYS A 22 -25.51 -17.02 -14.94
CA LYS A 22 -24.14 -17.11 -15.45
C LYS A 22 -23.21 -16.26 -14.58
N HIS A 23 -21.99 -16.74 -14.32
CA HIS A 23 -20.95 -15.96 -13.64
C HIS A 23 -20.78 -14.58 -14.27
N MET A 24 -20.64 -13.55 -13.43
CA MET A 24 -20.57 -12.13 -13.79
C MET A 24 -21.73 -11.69 -14.70
N GLY A 25 -22.91 -12.29 -14.54
CA GLY A 25 -24.05 -12.07 -15.43
C GLY A 25 -23.79 -12.46 -16.89
N GLY A 26 -22.74 -13.24 -17.18
CA GLY A 26 -22.28 -13.53 -18.54
C GLY A 26 -21.38 -12.45 -19.16
N THR A 27 -20.83 -11.54 -18.36
CA THR A 27 -19.87 -10.52 -18.80
C THR A 27 -18.44 -11.02 -18.62
N VAL A 28 -17.54 -10.61 -19.52
CA VAL A 28 -16.10 -10.85 -19.36
C VAL A 28 -15.53 -9.89 -18.33
N LEU A 29 -14.89 -10.42 -17.29
CA LEU A 29 -14.19 -9.63 -16.29
C LEU A 29 -12.68 -9.82 -16.44
N LEU A 30 -11.96 -8.71 -16.61
CA LEU A 30 -10.50 -8.69 -16.57
C LEU A 30 -10.03 -8.25 -15.18
N LEU A 31 -9.33 -9.13 -14.49
CA LEU A 31 -8.66 -8.82 -13.23
C LEU A 31 -7.17 -8.56 -13.50
N ALA A 32 -6.65 -7.45 -13.01
CA ALA A 32 -5.24 -7.10 -13.09
C ALA A 32 -4.70 -6.77 -11.70
N GLY A 33 -3.51 -7.27 -11.37
CA GLY A 33 -2.87 -7.04 -10.09
C GLY A 33 -1.66 -7.93 -9.87
N ASP A 34 -0.98 -7.71 -8.76
CA ASP A 34 0.18 -8.49 -8.35
C ASP A 34 -0.07 -9.11 -6.97
N PHE A 35 -0.14 -10.44 -6.91
CA PHE A 35 -0.38 -11.19 -5.67
C PHE A 35 0.83 -11.23 -4.72
N ARG A 36 1.96 -10.65 -5.11
CA ARG A 36 3.13 -10.44 -4.25
C ARG A 36 3.04 -9.13 -3.45
N GLN A 37 1.98 -8.35 -3.66
CA GLN A 37 1.65 -7.16 -2.87
C GLN A 37 0.96 -7.56 -1.55
N THR A 38 0.63 -6.55 -0.74
CA THR A 38 0.05 -6.73 0.60
C THR A 38 -1.28 -7.50 0.57
N LEU A 39 -1.62 -8.18 1.66
CA LEU A 39 -2.93 -8.84 1.80
C LEU A 39 -4.05 -7.80 2.04
N PRO A 40 -5.34 -8.17 1.89
CA PRO A 40 -6.44 -7.31 2.29
C PRO A 40 -6.35 -7.02 3.80
N VAL A 41 -6.59 -5.76 4.18
CA VAL A 41 -6.58 -5.36 5.60
C VAL A 41 -7.88 -5.80 6.26
N ILE A 42 -7.77 -6.60 7.33
CA ILE A 42 -8.91 -7.02 8.16
C ILE A 42 -8.71 -6.43 9.56
N PRO A 43 -9.42 -5.34 9.91
CA PRO A 43 -9.30 -4.73 11.23
C PRO A 43 -9.59 -5.74 12.33
N LYS A 44 -8.67 -5.88 13.29
CA LYS A 44 -8.76 -6.86 14.40
C LYS A 44 -8.87 -8.33 13.93
N GLY A 45 -8.52 -8.61 12.67
CA GLY A 45 -8.52 -9.96 12.11
C GLY A 45 -7.25 -10.74 12.44
N THR A 46 -7.36 -12.06 12.33
CA THR A 46 -6.21 -12.97 12.38
C THR A 46 -5.61 -13.14 10.98
N MET A 47 -4.40 -13.70 10.91
CA MET A 47 -3.79 -14.11 9.63
C MET A 47 -4.71 -15.05 8.82
N ALA A 48 -5.48 -15.91 9.50
CA ALA A 48 -6.44 -16.79 8.83
C ALA A 48 -7.59 -15.99 8.20
N ASP A 49 -8.03 -14.91 8.84
CA ASP A 49 -9.07 -14.02 8.30
C ASP A 49 -8.56 -13.27 7.07
N GLU A 50 -7.33 -12.77 7.08
CA GLU A 50 -6.67 -12.13 5.93
C GLU A 50 -6.57 -13.08 4.73
N LEU A 51 -6.14 -14.32 4.97
CA LEU A 51 -6.09 -15.35 3.93
C LEU A 51 -7.49 -15.70 3.40
N LYS A 52 -8.48 -15.80 4.28
CA LYS A 52 -9.88 -16.04 3.92
C LYS A 52 -10.48 -14.88 3.14
N ALA A 53 -10.00 -13.66 3.36
CA ALA A 53 -10.41 -12.45 2.65
C ALA A 53 -9.85 -12.34 1.24
N CYS A 54 -8.76 -13.05 0.92
CA CYS A 54 -8.10 -12.99 -0.38
C CYS A 54 -8.99 -13.45 -1.53
N LEU A 55 -8.79 -12.87 -2.72
CA LEU A 55 -9.50 -13.26 -3.95
C LEU A 55 -9.38 -14.77 -4.24
N LYS A 56 -8.21 -15.37 -3.96
CA LYS A 56 -7.96 -16.80 -4.13
C LYS A 56 -8.85 -17.71 -3.26
N ALA A 57 -9.38 -17.18 -2.16
CA ALA A 57 -10.32 -17.87 -1.28
C ALA A 57 -11.80 -17.67 -1.70
N SER A 58 -12.05 -17.06 -2.86
CA SER A 58 -13.39 -16.94 -3.43
C SER A 58 -13.81 -18.22 -4.15
N TYR A 59 -15.10 -18.57 -4.08
CA TYR A 59 -15.65 -19.66 -4.89
C TYR A 59 -15.47 -19.42 -6.40
N LEU A 60 -15.41 -18.15 -6.81
CA LEU A 60 -15.21 -17.72 -8.19
C LEU A 60 -13.79 -17.97 -8.71
N TRP A 61 -12.81 -18.12 -7.82
CA TRP A 61 -11.40 -18.20 -8.22
C TRP A 61 -11.11 -19.39 -9.14
N ARG A 62 -11.82 -20.50 -8.96
CA ARG A 62 -11.68 -21.70 -9.80
C ARG A 62 -12.02 -21.49 -11.28
N TYR A 63 -12.75 -20.41 -11.60
CA TYR A 63 -13.15 -20.05 -12.97
C TYR A 63 -12.24 -18.97 -13.58
N VAL A 64 -11.26 -18.46 -12.81
CA VAL A 64 -10.34 -17.42 -13.28
C VAL A 64 -9.24 -18.07 -14.11
N ILE A 65 -9.12 -17.61 -15.36
CA ILE A 65 -7.99 -17.94 -16.22
C ILE A 65 -6.83 -16.99 -15.87
N THR A 66 -5.69 -17.56 -15.49
CA THR A 66 -4.52 -16.77 -15.10
C THR A 66 -3.61 -16.55 -16.30
N LEU A 67 -3.30 -15.29 -16.60
CA LEU A 67 -2.32 -14.88 -17.60
C LEU A 67 -1.20 -14.09 -16.91
N GLY A 68 0.05 -14.39 -17.23
CA GLY A 68 1.22 -13.76 -16.61
C GLY A 68 1.99 -12.90 -17.59
N LEU A 69 2.23 -11.64 -17.24
CA LEU A 69 3.18 -10.77 -17.95
C LEU A 69 4.60 -11.07 -17.44
N LYS A 70 5.53 -11.36 -18.37
CA LYS A 70 6.91 -11.76 -18.03
C LYS A 70 7.94 -10.64 -18.25
N THR A 71 7.65 -9.71 -19.15
CA THR A 71 8.59 -8.63 -19.50
C THR A 71 8.41 -7.45 -18.55
N ASN A 72 9.48 -7.07 -17.85
CA ASN A 72 9.51 -5.83 -17.09
C ASN A 72 9.75 -4.64 -18.02
N MET A 73 8.68 -3.95 -18.40
CA MET A 73 8.75 -2.82 -19.33
C MET A 73 9.57 -1.64 -18.78
N ARG A 74 9.64 -1.45 -17.45
CA ARG A 74 10.42 -0.36 -16.85
C ARG A 74 11.92 -0.55 -17.13
N VAL A 75 12.42 -1.78 -16.93
CA VAL A 75 13.81 -2.14 -17.25
C VAL A 75 14.03 -2.13 -18.75
N HIS A 76 13.10 -2.73 -19.52
CA HIS A 76 13.24 -2.86 -20.97
C HIS A 76 13.34 -1.51 -21.70
N LEU A 77 12.54 -0.51 -21.29
CA LEU A 77 12.52 0.81 -21.93
C LEU A 77 13.70 1.69 -21.52
N GLN A 78 14.23 1.52 -20.29
CA GLN A 78 15.34 2.33 -19.79
C GLN A 78 16.71 1.77 -20.15
N GLY A 79 16.82 0.47 -20.45
CA GLY A 79 18.07 -0.17 -20.85
C GLY A 79 19.15 -0.22 -19.75
N ASP A 80 18.80 0.10 -18.50
CA ASP A 80 19.72 0.15 -17.37
C ASP A 80 19.95 -1.26 -16.80
N ALA A 81 21.18 -1.76 -16.97
CA ALA A 81 21.59 -3.07 -16.47
C ALA A 81 21.47 -3.18 -14.94
N SER A 82 21.68 -2.09 -14.20
CA SER A 82 21.55 -2.07 -12.74
C SER A 82 20.07 -2.19 -12.31
N ALA A 83 19.17 -1.50 -13.02
CA ALA A 83 17.73 -1.64 -12.81
C ALA A 83 17.23 -3.07 -13.11
N GLY A 84 17.84 -3.74 -14.10
CA GLY A 84 17.59 -5.15 -14.39
C GLY A 84 17.99 -6.08 -13.25
N GLN A 85 19.20 -5.91 -12.70
CA GLN A 85 19.66 -6.70 -11.55
C GLN A 85 18.77 -6.47 -10.32
N PHE A 86 18.41 -5.22 -10.03
CA PHE A 86 17.52 -4.89 -8.93
C PHE A 86 16.13 -5.51 -9.10
N ALA A 87 15.58 -5.50 -10.33
CA ALA A 87 14.30 -6.13 -10.62
C ALA A 87 14.31 -7.64 -10.38
N GLU A 88 15.38 -8.35 -10.74
CA GLU A 88 15.52 -9.79 -10.47
C GLU A 88 15.64 -10.09 -8.96
N GLN A 89 16.34 -9.23 -8.21
CA GLN A 89 16.40 -9.34 -6.74
C GLN A 89 15.00 -9.15 -6.12
N LEU A 90 14.24 -8.14 -6.57
CA LEU A 90 12.85 -7.93 -6.13
C LEU A 90 11.94 -9.12 -6.47
N LEU A 91 12.08 -9.70 -7.66
CA LEU A 91 11.33 -10.90 -8.07
C LEU A 91 11.67 -12.11 -7.20
N THR A 92 12.95 -12.28 -6.83
CA THR A 92 13.40 -13.35 -5.95
C THR A 92 12.75 -13.24 -4.57
N ILE A 93 12.71 -12.04 -4.00
CA ILE A 93 12.03 -11.77 -2.72
C ILE A 93 10.53 -12.00 -2.85
N GLY A 94 9.88 -11.39 -3.86
CA GLY A 94 8.43 -11.49 -4.06
C GLY A 94 7.94 -12.92 -4.31
N ASN A 95 8.78 -13.79 -4.86
CA ASN A 95 8.46 -15.22 -5.07
C ASN A 95 8.78 -16.10 -3.84
N GLY A 96 9.23 -15.52 -2.72
CA GLY A 96 9.60 -16.26 -1.52
C GLY A 96 10.84 -17.13 -1.69
N LYS A 97 11.75 -16.76 -2.60
CA LYS A 97 12.98 -17.52 -2.92
C LYS A 97 14.24 -16.92 -2.29
N ALA A 98 14.11 -15.80 -1.57
CA ALA A 98 15.23 -15.20 -0.86
C ALA A 98 15.73 -16.15 0.25
N PRO A 99 17.04 -16.22 0.53
CA PRO A 99 17.57 -16.99 1.64
C PRO A 99 16.93 -16.55 2.96
N VAL A 100 16.49 -17.52 3.76
CA VAL A 100 15.89 -17.29 5.08
C VAL A 100 16.82 -17.83 6.14
N HIS A 101 17.15 -17.00 7.13
CA HIS A 101 17.91 -17.44 8.29
C HIS A 101 17.06 -18.40 9.14
N SER A 102 17.57 -19.61 9.38
CA SER A 102 16.87 -20.68 10.11
C SER A 102 16.43 -20.30 11.51
N THR A 103 17.17 -19.41 12.19
CA THR A 103 16.92 -19.06 13.59
C THR A 103 16.00 -17.86 13.76
N SER A 104 16.13 -16.83 12.91
CA SER A 104 15.35 -15.59 13.02
C SER A 104 14.11 -15.57 12.12
N GLY A 105 14.04 -16.43 11.11
CA GLY A 105 13.01 -16.39 10.08
C GLY A 105 13.09 -15.18 9.15
N LEU A 106 14.15 -14.37 9.26
CA LEU A 106 14.35 -13.18 8.43
C LEU A 106 15.02 -13.54 7.10
N ILE A 107 14.66 -12.81 6.05
CA ILE A 107 15.34 -12.90 4.76
C ILE A 107 16.68 -12.18 4.79
N SER A 108 17.66 -12.70 4.05
CA SER A 108 18.92 -12.01 3.79
C SER A 108 18.83 -11.22 2.48
N LEU A 109 19.13 -9.93 2.53
CA LEU A 109 19.25 -9.08 1.34
C LEU A 109 20.70 -9.07 0.88
N SER A 110 20.93 -8.97 -0.44
CA SER A 110 22.28 -8.78 -0.97
C SER A 110 22.82 -7.40 -0.63
N ASN A 111 24.15 -7.28 -0.49
CA ASN A 111 24.79 -6.02 -0.08
C ASN A 111 24.55 -4.85 -1.04
N ASN A 112 24.20 -5.13 -2.30
CA ASN A 112 23.88 -4.13 -3.30
C ASN A 112 22.37 -3.83 -3.43
N PHE A 113 21.53 -4.40 -2.56
CA PHE A 113 20.07 -4.25 -2.66
C PHE A 113 19.59 -2.87 -2.22
N CYS A 114 20.17 -2.34 -1.14
CA CYS A 114 19.83 -1.03 -0.61
C CYS A 114 21.01 -0.42 0.14
N ASN A 115 20.97 0.90 0.32
CA ASN A 115 21.86 1.60 1.22
C ASN A 115 21.19 1.66 2.59
N VAL A 116 21.77 0.95 3.57
CA VAL A 116 21.33 1.02 4.96
C VAL A 116 21.90 2.28 5.59
N VAL A 117 21.06 2.99 6.34
CA VAL A 117 21.43 4.21 7.06
C VAL A 117 21.16 4.03 8.55
N ASP A 118 22.00 4.64 9.38
CA ASP A 118 21.98 4.41 10.83
C ASP A 118 20.92 5.24 11.57
N SER A 119 20.36 6.27 10.93
CA SER A 119 19.37 7.14 11.55
C SER A 119 18.35 7.73 10.58
N ILE A 120 17.21 8.17 11.14
CA ILE A 120 16.17 8.88 10.41
C ILE A 120 16.69 10.23 9.91
N GLU A 121 17.61 10.86 10.63
CA GLU A 121 18.26 12.13 10.25
C GLU A 121 19.05 11.97 8.96
N ILE A 122 19.85 10.90 8.84
CA ILE A 122 20.60 10.59 7.63
C ILE A 122 19.63 10.27 6.49
N LEU A 123 18.56 9.51 6.74
CA LEU A 123 17.53 9.22 5.74
C LEU A 123 16.89 10.50 5.19
N LYS A 124 16.43 11.40 6.08
CA LYS A 124 15.82 12.70 5.70
C LYS A 124 16.79 13.53 4.86
N ALA A 125 18.04 13.65 5.30
CA ALA A 125 19.06 14.42 4.57
C ALA A 125 19.41 13.80 3.22
N SER A 126 19.38 12.47 3.10
CA SER A 126 19.65 11.75 1.85
C SER A 126 18.52 11.89 0.84
N VAL A 127 17.25 11.83 1.29
CA VAL A 127 16.08 11.91 0.41
C VAL A 127 15.72 13.36 0.08
N PHE A 128 15.76 14.26 1.05
CA PHE A 128 15.42 15.68 0.90
C PHE A 128 16.63 16.61 1.20
N PRO A 129 17.72 16.52 0.43
CA PRO A 129 18.87 17.40 0.64
C PRO A 129 18.49 18.86 0.36
N TYR A 130 18.92 19.77 1.23
CA TYR A 130 18.66 21.21 1.07
C TYR A 130 17.17 21.57 0.92
N ILE A 131 16.27 20.90 1.64
CA ILE A 131 14.82 21.15 1.55
C ILE A 131 14.45 22.64 1.72
N ARG A 132 15.19 23.37 2.57
CA ARG A 132 15.01 24.82 2.78
C ARG A 132 15.13 25.67 1.51
N THR A 133 15.93 25.26 0.54
CA THR A 133 16.10 25.98 -0.73
C THR A 133 15.14 25.46 -1.80
N HIS A 134 14.80 24.17 -1.78
CA HIS A 134 13.99 23.52 -2.81
C HIS A 134 12.49 23.39 -2.47
N TYR A 135 12.03 23.87 -1.31
CA TYR A 135 10.65 23.69 -0.85
C TYR A 135 9.55 24.24 -1.79
N LYS A 136 9.89 25.12 -2.73
CA LYS A 136 8.98 25.64 -3.78
C LYS A 136 9.18 24.98 -5.15
N ASP A 137 10.21 24.16 -5.31
CA ASP A 137 10.51 23.48 -6.56
C ASP A 137 9.71 22.17 -6.66
N HIS A 138 8.60 22.25 -7.38
CA HIS A 138 7.68 21.14 -7.55
C HIS A 138 8.30 19.96 -8.30
N LYS A 139 9.20 20.22 -9.27
CA LYS A 139 9.87 19.16 -10.03
C LYS A 139 10.85 18.40 -9.15
N TRP A 140 11.57 19.12 -8.31
CA TRP A 140 12.48 18.50 -7.35
C TRP A 140 11.72 17.68 -6.29
N LEU A 141 10.60 18.19 -5.78
CA LEU A 141 9.81 17.51 -4.75
C LEU A 141 9.16 16.20 -5.24
N CYS A 142 8.67 16.16 -6.48
CA CYS A 142 7.88 15.02 -6.97
C CYS A 142 8.70 13.74 -7.24
N GLU A 143 10.03 13.85 -7.30
CA GLU A 143 10.94 12.70 -7.51
C GLU A 143 11.30 11.99 -6.19
N ARG A 144 10.79 12.45 -5.05
CA ARG A 144 11.27 12.04 -3.71
C ARG A 144 10.11 11.60 -2.83
N ALA A 145 10.32 10.52 -2.07
CA ALA A 145 9.37 10.04 -1.09
C ALA A 145 10.09 9.28 0.03
N ILE A 146 9.56 9.39 1.25
CA ILE A 146 9.92 8.51 2.36
C ILE A 146 8.70 7.65 2.66
N LEU A 147 8.87 6.34 2.62
CA LEU A 147 7.85 5.36 3.00
C LEU A 147 8.18 4.82 4.38
N ALA A 148 7.16 4.68 5.23
CA ALA A 148 7.29 4.05 6.53
C ALA A 148 6.15 3.04 6.74
N PRO A 149 6.36 1.98 7.55
CA PRO A 149 5.39 0.91 7.72
C PRO A 149 4.15 1.31 8.55
N LYS A 150 4.21 2.42 9.31
CA LYS A 150 3.14 2.88 10.19
C LYS A 150 2.87 4.37 9.99
N ASN A 151 1.60 4.77 10.05
CA ASN A 151 1.18 6.17 9.92
C ASN A 151 1.83 7.07 10.98
N ASN A 152 1.95 6.62 12.24
CA ASN A 152 2.63 7.40 13.28
C ASN A 152 4.10 7.72 12.90
N SER A 153 4.82 6.75 12.34
CA SER A 153 6.19 6.98 11.84
C SER A 153 6.21 7.96 10.66
N VAL A 154 5.23 7.87 9.75
CA VAL A 154 5.05 8.85 8.66
C VAL A 154 4.82 10.24 9.25
N ASN A 155 3.87 10.40 10.18
CA ASN A 155 3.53 11.68 10.81
C ASN A 155 4.74 12.29 11.52
N THR A 156 5.50 11.48 12.27
CA THR A 156 6.72 11.93 12.95
C THR A 156 7.74 12.50 11.97
N ILE A 157 8.05 11.76 10.89
CA ILE A 157 9.01 12.20 9.86
C ILE A 157 8.48 13.43 9.11
N HIS A 158 7.19 13.43 8.79
CA HIS A 158 6.53 14.52 8.09
C HIS A 158 6.65 15.83 8.88
N LEU A 159 6.30 15.83 10.17
CA LEU A 159 6.40 17.00 11.04
C LEU A 159 7.85 17.50 11.15
N GLN A 160 8.83 16.60 11.27
CA GLN A 160 10.25 16.97 11.33
C GLN A 160 10.76 17.62 10.03
N ILE A 161 10.24 17.21 8.87
CA ILE A 161 10.56 17.85 7.58
C ILE A 161 9.83 19.19 7.47
N GLN A 162 8.56 19.24 7.85
CA GLN A 162 7.73 20.44 7.80
C GLN A 162 8.33 21.58 8.64
N GLN A 163 8.85 21.27 9.84
CA GLN A 163 9.55 22.22 10.72
C GLN A 163 10.82 22.82 10.10
N GLN A 164 11.38 22.20 9.05
CA GLN A 164 12.53 22.75 8.34
C GLN A 164 12.13 23.76 7.28
N LEU A 165 10.86 23.76 6.82
CA LEU A 165 10.39 24.60 5.74
C LEU A 165 10.30 26.06 6.20
N PRO A 166 10.76 27.03 5.38
CA PRO A 166 10.61 28.44 5.70
C PRO A 166 9.19 28.92 5.40
N GLY A 167 8.63 29.74 6.28
CA GLY A 167 7.30 30.33 6.13
C GLY A 167 6.49 30.27 7.41
N GLU A 168 5.29 30.85 7.37
CA GLU A 168 4.36 30.78 8.49
C GLU A 168 3.62 29.43 8.49
N THR A 169 3.34 28.92 9.69
CA THR A 169 2.55 27.71 9.86
C THR A 169 1.06 28.07 9.89
N THR A 170 0.25 27.34 9.14
CA THR A 170 -1.22 27.46 9.17
C THR A 170 -1.82 26.16 9.66
N SER A 171 -2.71 26.25 10.65
CA SER A 171 -3.42 25.10 11.21
C SER A 171 -4.86 25.06 10.68
N TYR A 172 -5.24 23.93 10.09
CA TYR A 172 -6.60 23.64 9.66
C TYR A 172 -7.21 22.63 10.64
N ARG A 173 -8.40 22.92 11.17
CA ARG A 173 -9.09 22.07 12.15
C ARG A 173 -10.26 21.36 11.47
N SER A 174 -10.42 20.06 11.68
CA SER A 174 -11.63 19.33 11.29
C SER A 174 -12.79 19.67 12.23
N ILE A 175 -14.01 19.44 11.75
CA ILE A 175 -15.23 19.45 12.55
C ILE A 175 -15.92 18.11 12.30
N ASP A 176 -15.84 17.23 13.29
CA ASP A 176 -16.35 15.87 13.21
C ASP A 176 -17.68 15.78 13.96
N THR A 177 -18.70 15.20 13.31
CA THR A 177 -20.06 15.08 13.86
C THR A 177 -20.60 13.68 13.63
N VAL A 178 -21.35 13.15 14.61
CA VAL A 178 -22.12 11.92 14.44
C VAL A 178 -23.28 12.16 13.47
N VAL A 179 -23.57 11.17 12.62
CA VAL A 179 -24.68 11.24 11.65
C VAL A 179 -26.04 11.06 12.35
N ASP A 180 -26.08 10.21 13.38
CA ASP A 180 -27.25 9.97 14.21
C ASP A 180 -27.04 10.54 15.62
N VAL A 181 -28.00 11.30 16.11
CA VAL A 181 -27.96 11.95 17.43
C VAL A 181 -28.06 10.90 18.55
N ASP A 182 -28.73 9.79 18.30
CA ASP A 182 -28.87 8.70 19.27
C ASP A 182 -27.54 7.95 19.50
N ASP A 183 -26.62 8.02 18.54
CA ASP A 183 -25.26 7.48 18.64
C ASP A 183 -24.28 8.42 19.36
N ALA A 184 -24.69 9.65 19.68
CA ALA A 184 -23.82 10.63 20.36
C ALA A 184 -23.32 10.15 21.74
N VAL A 185 -24.07 9.26 22.39
CA VAL A 185 -23.67 8.64 23.67
C VAL A 185 -22.54 7.60 23.47
N GLN A 186 -22.47 6.99 22.28
CA GLN A 186 -21.47 5.97 21.96
C GLN A 186 -20.15 6.58 21.46
N TYR A 187 -20.20 7.78 20.89
CA TYR A 187 -19.05 8.50 20.34
C TYR A 187 -18.87 9.84 21.04
N PRO A 188 -18.26 9.86 22.24
CA PRO A 188 -18.03 11.10 22.97
C PRO A 188 -17.14 12.05 22.18
N ILE A 189 -17.25 13.36 22.45
CA ILE A 189 -16.53 14.40 21.69
C ILE A 189 -15.01 14.22 21.79
N GLU A 190 -14.51 13.69 22.90
CA GLU A 190 -13.11 13.33 23.11
C GLU A 190 -12.66 12.24 22.15
N PHE A 191 -13.54 11.26 21.86
CA PHE A 191 -13.26 10.23 20.88
C PHE A 191 -13.24 10.81 19.46
N LEU A 192 -14.23 11.63 19.09
CA LEU A 192 -14.27 12.29 17.79
C LEU A 192 -13.02 13.15 17.54
N ASN A 193 -12.61 13.92 18.54
CA ASN A 193 -11.39 14.74 18.49
C ASN A 193 -10.09 13.91 18.48
N SER A 194 -10.15 12.62 18.79
CA SER A 194 -8.99 11.71 18.70
C SER A 194 -8.84 11.05 17.33
N LEU A 195 -9.82 11.21 16.44
CA LEU A 195 -9.76 10.66 15.09
C LEU A 195 -8.77 11.47 14.27
N GLU A 196 -7.67 10.83 13.89
CA GLU A 196 -6.78 11.34 12.85
C GLU A 196 -7.25 10.77 11.51
N PRO A 197 -7.74 11.58 10.56
CA PRO A 197 -8.04 11.10 9.23
C PRO A 197 -6.75 10.57 8.60
N SER A 198 -6.83 9.33 8.11
CA SER A 198 -5.74 8.63 7.40
C SER A 198 -5.53 9.16 5.99
#